data_AF-G9QMR0-F1
#
_entry.id   AF-G9QMR0-F1
#
_cell.length_a   1.000
_cell.length_b   1.000
_cell.length_c   1.000
_cell.angle_alpha   90.00
_cell.angle_beta   90.00
_cell.angle_gamma   90.00
#
_symmetry.space_group_name_H-M   'P 1'
#
loop_
_entity.id
_entity.type
_entity.pdbx_description
1 polymer ?
#
loop_
_entity_poly.entity_id
_entity_poly.type
_entity_poly.pdbx_seq_one_letter_code
_entity_poly.pdbx_strand_id
1 'polypeptide(L)'
;MAIQSIGAVESVFQPSAPTLTKAADTNQQKDSSFRDILKNSINSLNDSQLQADQLSQKLALGDDVDLHEVMIASQKAQVALNLAVEVRNKAVEAYQEIMRMQV
;
A
#
# COMPACT_ATOMS: atom_id res chain seq x y z
N MET A 1 -7.69 -63.51 -23.16
CA MET A 1 -6.29 -63.08 -22.94
C MET A 1 -5.48 -63.40 -24.18
N ALA A 2 -5.22 -62.39 -24.99
CA ALA A 2 -4.21 -62.36 -26.04
C ALA A 2 -3.78 -60.89 -26.19
N ILE A 3 -2.49 -60.71 -26.33
CA ILE A 3 -1.69 -59.52 -26.12
C ILE A 3 -1.63 -58.61 -27.35
N GLN A 4 -1.78 -57.31 -27.10
CA GLN A 4 -1.04 -56.15 -27.62
C GLN A 4 -0.89 -55.96 -29.13
N SER A 5 -1.64 -54.98 -29.67
CA SER A 5 -1.30 -54.29 -30.91
C SER A 5 -0.10 -53.37 -30.70
N ILE A 6 0.97 -53.65 -31.45
CA ILE A 6 2.06 -52.71 -31.71
C ILE A 6 1.54 -51.59 -32.61
N GLY A 7 1.76 -50.35 -32.16
CA GLY A 7 1.44 -49.13 -32.90
C GLY A 7 1.85 -47.90 -32.10
N ALA A 8 3.04 -47.94 -31.49
CA ALA A 8 3.64 -46.79 -30.84
C ALA A 8 4.86 -46.40 -31.66
N VAL A 9 4.71 -45.39 -32.51
CA VAL A 9 5.68 -44.31 -32.75
C VAL A 9 5.17 -43.45 -33.92
N GLU A 10 4.24 -42.54 -33.68
CA GLU A 10 4.25 -41.30 -34.47
C GLU A 10 3.55 -40.16 -33.73
N SER A 11 4.19 -38.99 -33.77
CA SER A 11 3.65 -37.69 -33.35
C SER A 11 3.70 -37.37 -31.85
N VAL A 12 4.91 -37.45 -31.29
CA VAL A 12 5.39 -36.37 -30.41
C VAL A 12 5.55 -35.14 -31.29
N PHE A 13 4.96 -34.00 -30.88
CA PHE A 13 5.03 -32.63 -31.42
C PHE A 13 3.66 -32.03 -31.78
N GLN A 14 2.88 -31.72 -30.75
CA GLN A 14 1.86 -30.68 -30.84
C GLN A 14 2.36 -29.46 -30.04
N PRO A 15 2.73 -28.33 -30.68
CA PRO A 15 3.02 -27.10 -29.96
C PRO A 15 1.70 -26.53 -29.44
N SER A 16 1.46 -26.68 -28.15
CA SER A 16 0.38 -26.00 -27.44
C SER A 16 0.68 -24.50 -27.40
N ALA A 17 0.10 -23.75 -28.34
CA ALA A 17 -0.04 -22.31 -28.24
C ALA A 17 -0.99 -21.98 -27.08
N PRO A 18 -0.61 -21.10 -26.12
CA PRO A 18 -1.52 -20.70 -25.07
C PRO A 18 -2.66 -19.87 -25.69
N THR A 19 -3.85 -20.45 -25.64
CA THR A 19 -5.10 -19.79 -26.01
C THR A 19 -5.31 -18.58 -25.10
N LEU A 20 -5.34 -17.40 -25.70
CA LEU A 20 -5.76 -16.14 -25.09
C LEU A 20 -7.24 -16.25 -24.70
N THR A 21 -7.54 -16.79 -23.52
CA THR A 21 -8.83 -16.59 -22.85
C THR A 21 -8.63 -16.82 -21.35
N LYS A 22 -8.35 -15.72 -20.63
CA LYS A 22 -8.84 -15.60 -19.27
C LYS A 22 -9.63 -14.31 -19.20
N ALA A 23 -10.90 -14.53 -18.95
CA ALA A 23 -11.99 -13.64 -18.62
C ALA A 23 -11.57 -12.20 -18.28
N ALA A 24 -12.38 -11.27 -18.80
CA ALA A 24 -12.61 -9.97 -18.24
C ALA A 24 -12.77 -10.06 -16.71
N ASP A 25 -11.66 -9.94 -16.01
CA ASP A 25 -11.64 -9.42 -14.66
C ASP A 25 -11.71 -7.92 -14.85
N THR A 26 -12.94 -7.42 -14.99
CA THR A 26 -13.28 -6.07 -14.56
C THR A 26 -13.08 -6.06 -13.04
N ASN A 27 -11.84 -6.23 -12.61
CA ASN A 27 -11.42 -5.96 -11.26
C ASN A 27 -11.71 -4.49 -11.14
N GLN A 28 -12.79 -4.22 -10.40
CA GLN A 28 -13.19 -2.90 -10.01
C GLN A 28 -11.96 -2.27 -9.37
N GLN A 29 -11.20 -1.56 -10.19
CA GLN A 29 -10.35 -0.50 -9.73
C GLN A 29 -11.37 0.50 -9.19
N LYS A 30 -11.78 0.27 -7.92
CA LYS A 30 -12.25 1.34 -7.07
C LYS A 30 -11.10 2.31 -7.11
N ASP A 31 -11.19 3.25 -8.03
CA ASP A 31 -10.36 4.45 -8.06
C ASP A 31 -10.55 5.05 -6.69
N SER A 32 -9.66 4.67 -5.77
CA SER A 32 -9.72 5.10 -4.39
C SER A 32 -9.60 6.59 -4.49
N SER A 33 -10.67 7.30 -4.15
CA SER A 33 -10.71 8.73 -4.42
C SER A 33 -9.58 9.37 -3.65
N PHE A 34 -9.01 10.46 -4.17
CA PHE A 34 -7.97 11.20 -3.45
C PHE A 34 -8.36 11.51 -2.00
N ARG A 35 -9.66 11.77 -1.76
CA ARG A 35 -10.26 11.90 -0.42
C ARG A 35 -10.02 10.66 0.47
N ASP A 36 -10.24 9.46 -0.06
CA ASP A 36 -10.11 8.22 0.70
C ASP A 36 -8.64 7.95 1.03
N ILE A 37 -7.75 8.18 0.06
CA ILE A 37 -6.30 8.07 0.26
C ILE A 37 -5.84 9.07 1.33
N LEU A 38 -6.22 10.34 1.21
CA LEU A 38 -5.87 11.37 2.19
C LEU A 38 -6.41 11.04 3.58
N LYS A 39 -7.65 10.56 3.67
CA LYS A 39 -8.25 10.16 4.95
C LYS A 39 -7.51 8.99 5.58
N ASN A 40 -7.16 7.99 4.78
CA ASN A 40 -6.37 6.84 5.25
C ASN A 40 -4.98 7.28 5.71
N SER A 41 -4.30 8.15 4.96
CA SER A 41 -2.99 8.68 5.34
C SER A 41 -3.02 9.48 6.64
N ILE A 42 -4.06 10.29 6.89
CA ILE A 42 -4.23 11.00 8.16
C ILE A 42 -4.46 10.03 9.32
N ASN A 43 -5.28 8.99 9.11
CA ASN A 43 -5.48 7.95 10.12
C ASN A 43 -4.15 7.22 10.41
N SER A 44 -3.41 6.81 9.39
CA SER A 44 -2.10 6.17 9.55
C SER A 44 -1.06 7.06 10.24
N LEU A 45 -1.12 8.38 10.03
CA LEU A 45 -0.30 9.33 10.78
C LEU A 45 -0.66 9.34 12.26
N ASN A 46 -1.96 9.34 12.58
CA ASN A 46 -2.44 9.27 13.97
C ASN A 46 -1.99 7.97 14.63
N ASP A 47 -2.15 6.84 13.94
CA ASP A 47 -1.70 5.53 14.43
C ASP A 47 -0.18 5.53 14.69
N SER A 48 0.61 6.11 13.78
CA SER A 48 2.06 6.19 13.95
C SER A 48 2.48 7.08 15.12
N GLN A 49 1.74 8.16 15.41
CA GLN A 49 1.97 8.97 16.61
C GLN A 49 1.62 8.19 17.88
N LEU A 50 0.44 7.57 17.91
CA LEU A 50 -0.02 6.82 19.06
C LEU A 50 0.93 5.66 19.39
N GLN A 51 1.45 4.98 18.36
CA GLN A 51 2.44 3.91 18.53
C GLN A 51 3.73 4.45 19.15
N ALA A 52 4.25 5.59 18.69
CA ALA A 52 5.45 6.20 19.24
C ALA A 52 5.26 6.62 20.72
N ASP A 53 4.09 7.15 21.06
CA ASP A 53 3.72 7.52 22.43
C ASP A 53 3.61 6.28 23.34
N GLN A 54 2.96 5.22 22.86
CA GLN A 54 2.85 3.96 23.59
C GLN A 54 4.20 3.32 23.85
N LEU A 55 5.08 3.29 22.84
CA LEU A 55 6.44 2.76 22.98
C LEU A 55 7.27 3.60 23.96
N SER A 56 7.16 4.93 23.89
CA SER A 56 7.82 5.83 24.84
C SER A 56 7.32 5.61 26.27
N GLN A 57 6.02 5.41 26.44
CA GLN A 57 5.41 5.18 27.75
C GLN A 57 5.83 3.83 28.33
N LYS A 58 5.83 2.76 27.54
CA LYS A 58 6.30 1.43 27.95
C LYS A 58 7.78 1.45 28.35
N LEU A 59 8.61 2.12 27.56
CA LEU A 59 10.02 2.31 27.89
C LEU A 59 10.20 3.08 29.21
N ALA A 60 9.41 4.13 29.44
CA ALA A 60 9.46 4.90 30.69
C ALA A 60 8.97 4.09 31.90
N LEU A 61 8.09 3.12 31.69
CA LEU A 61 7.62 2.17 32.71
C LEU A 61 8.62 1.03 32.98
N GLY A 62 9.70 0.94 32.20
CA GLY A 62 10.71 -0.12 32.32
C GLY A 62 10.27 -1.47 31.74
N ASP A 63 9.27 -1.46 30.86
CA ASP A 63 8.81 -2.64 30.11
C ASP A 63 9.88 -3.07 29.09
N ASP A 64 9.80 -4.33 28.60
CA ASP A 64 10.74 -4.89 27.61
C ASP A 64 10.52 -4.25 26.23
N VAL A 65 10.97 -3.01 26.07
CA VAL A 65 10.91 -2.24 24.84
C VAL A 65 12.29 -1.69 24.55
N ASP A 66 12.81 -2.00 23.37
CA ASP A 66 14.10 -1.49 22.93
C ASP A 66 14.04 0.02 22.70
N LEU A 67 14.94 0.77 23.36
CA LEU A 67 15.11 2.21 23.16
C LEU A 67 15.25 2.57 21.67
N HIS A 68 15.90 1.71 20.88
CA HIS A 68 16.07 1.91 19.46
C HIS A 68 14.75 1.92 18.69
N GLU A 69 13.80 1.03 19.04
CA GLU A 69 12.48 0.99 18.41
C GLU A 69 11.67 2.25 18.73
N VAL A 70 11.73 2.73 19.97
CA VAL A 70 11.08 4.00 20.37
C VAL A 70 11.62 5.16 19.54
N MET A 71 12.95 5.24 19.39
CA MET A 71 13.59 6.29 18.60
C MET A 71 13.19 6.20 17.12
N ILE A 72 13.18 5.00 16.53
CA ILE A 72 12.74 4.82 15.13
C ILE A 72 11.28 5.22 14.97
N ALA A 73 10.40 4.75 15.85
CA ALA A 73 8.96 5.04 15.78
C ALA A 73 8.71 6.55 15.90
N SER A 74 9.38 7.21 16.84
CA SER A 74 9.32 8.66 17.03
C SER A 74 9.82 9.43 15.80
N GLN A 75 10.98 9.04 15.26
CA GLN A 75 11.54 9.69 14.07
C GLN A 75 10.62 9.52 12.85
N LYS A 76 10.03 8.33 12.68
CA LYS A 76 9.06 8.05 11.61
C LYS A 76 7.81 8.92 11.75
N ALA A 77 7.24 9.00 12.95
CA ALA A 77 6.08 9.84 13.23
C ALA A 77 6.39 11.32 12.97
N GLN A 78 7.58 11.80 13.35
CA GLN A 78 8.01 13.17 13.11
C GLN A 78 8.14 13.52 11.62
N VAL A 79 8.79 12.64 10.84
CA VAL A 79 8.94 12.85 9.39
C VAL A 79 7.57 12.81 8.70
N ALA A 80 6.70 11.86 9.08
CA ALA A 80 5.35 11.76 8.54
C ALA A 80 4.49 13.00 8.88
N LEU A 81 4.63 13.55 10.08
CA LEU A 81 3.95 14.77 10.48
C LEU A 81 4.41 15.98 9.67
N ASN A 82 5.72 16.13 9.48
CA ASN A 82 6.28 17.21 8.65
C ASN A 82 5.73 17.15 7.22
N LEU A 83 5.70 15.95 6.63
CA LEU A 83 5.09 15.74 5.32
C LEU A 83 3.61 16.15 5.30
N ALA A 84 2.84 15.76 6.32
CA ALA A 84 1.43 16.12 6.41
C ALA A 84 1.20 17.63 6.51
N VAL A 85 2.06 18.35 7.24
CA VAL A 85 2.03 19.82 7.31
C VAL A 85 2.32 20.43 5.95
N GLU A 86 3.30 19.91 5.22
CA GLU A 86 3.63 20.41 3.88
C GLU A 86 2.50 20.18 2.88
N VAL A 87 1.90 18.98 2.90
CA VAL A 87 0.70 18.68 2.08
C VAL A 87 -0.46 19.61 2.44
N ARG A 88 -0.70 19.86 3.73
CA ARG A 88 -1.72 20.82 4.19
C ARG A 88 -1.45 22.21 3.63
N ASN A 89 -0.21 22.70 3.74
CA ASN A 89 0.16 24.02 3.24
C ASN A 89 -0.06 24.12 1.73
N LYS A 90 0.38 23.11 0.96
CA LYS A 90 0.17 23.04 -0.49
C LYS A 90 -1.30 22.99 -0.88
N ALA A 91 -2.13 22.27 -0.13
CA ALA A 91 -3.57 22.22 -0.37
C ALA A 91 -4.24 23.59 -0.14
N VAL A 92 -3.82 24.32 0.91
CA VAL A 92 -4.31 25.68 1.19
C VAL A 92 -3.84 26.66 0.11
N GLU A 93 -2.57 26.59 -0.30
CA GLU A 93 -2.02 27.40 -1.40
C GLU A 93 -2.78 27.16 -2.71
N ALA A 94 -3.01 25.89 -3.08
CA ALA A 94 -3.76 25.54 -4.29
C ALA A 94 -5.20 26.09 -4.25
N TYR A 95 -5.86 26.01 -3.09
CA TYR A 95 -7.18 26.62 -2.91
C TYR A 95 -7.15 28.14 -3.08
N GLN A 96 -6.16 28.80 -2.49
CA GLN A 96 -5.99 30.25 -2.62
C GLN A 96 -5.70 30.67 -4.06
N GLU A 97 -4.89 29.92 -4.81
CA GLU A 97 -4.55 30.22 -6.20
C GLU A 97 -5.77 30.13 -7.12
N ILE A 98 -6.60 29.10 -6.95
CA ILE A 98 -7.86 28.94 -7.70
C ILE A 98 -8.79 30.13 -7.47
N MET A 99 -8.86 30.65 -6.23
CA MET A 99 -9.66 31.83 -5.90
C MET A 99 -9.12 33.11 -6.55
N ARG A 100 -7.80 33.23 -6.74
CA ARG A 100 -7.16 34.38 -7.40
C ARG A 100 -7.31 34.36 -8.92
N MET A 101 -7.52 33.19 -9.53
CA MET A 101 -7.78 33.08 -10.97
C MET A 101 -9.19 33.52 -11.39
N GLN A 102 -10.15 33.59 -10.46
CA GLN A 102 -11.57 33.86 -10.76
C GLN A 102 -12.00 35.31 -10.54
N VAL A 103 -11.07 36.24 -10.33
CA VAL A 103 -11.33 37.69 -10.28
C VAL A 103 -10.89 38.40 -11.54
#